data_AF-A0A7C2BG88-F1
#
_entry.id   AF-A0A7C2BG88-F1
#
_cell.length_a   1.000
_cell.length_b   1.000
_cell.length_c   1.000
_cell.angle_alpha   90.00
_cell.angle_beta   90.00
_cell.angle_gamma   90.00
#
_symmetry.space_group_name_H-M   'P 1'
#
loop_
_entity.id
_entity.type
_entity.pdbx_description
1 polymer ?
#
loop_
_entity_poly.entity_id
_entity_poly.type
_entity_poly.pdbx_seq_one_letter_code
_entity_poly.pdbx_strand_id
1 'polypeptide(L)'
;MNPVKTSIAPSSRDVEMINIYDGDALLGTATSNGNTWSFTAQNLPLGLHTITARSATMRSNEWRITVAEETMNLLAPHVREASQVGGNSERLDYYQVNDDIHCIVPDYTMKSGDTVKVYWVGRNITIASSPQTVANPPSLQPFPISKYEVIDAIGHNVSLYYTVERPASTQTFTSLSLALAVEGHSFQVDAPTINSGHDNLRVQRQTQFNNNSTAGVRAIGAGGDEWSEDITPVFGNDPYLNFKLDPAWLARNRGKPAVFNCSVRVNPGDPHYLFSQLLRVPSV
;
A
#
# COMPACT_ATOMS: atom_id res chain seq x y z
N MET A 1 3.75 -27.79 1.10
CA MET A 1 3.06 -29.04 1.52
C MET A 1 4.10 -30.16 1.55
N ASN A 2 4.12 -30.98 2.60
CA ASN A 2 4.98 -32.16 2.66
C ASN A 2 4.46 -33.25 1.70
N PRO A 3 5.34 -34.01 1.02
CA PRO A 3 4.92 -35.13 0.19
C PRO A 3 4.28 -36.22 1.07
N VAL A 4 3.06 -36.61 0.73
CA VAL A 4 2.37 -37.74 1.35
C VAL A 4 2.99 -39.02 0.78
N LYS A 5 3.63 -39.81 1.64
CA LYS A 5 4.21 -41.11 1.29
C LYS A 5 3.30 -42.20 1.84
N THR A 6 2.60 -42.91 0.97
CA THR A 6 1.62 -43.94 1.32
C THR A 6 2.03 -45.27 0.69
N SER A 7 2.13 -46.33 1.49
CA SER A 7 2.46 -47.67 1.00
C SER A 7 1.20 -48.53 0.84
N ILE A 8 1.04 -49.13 -0.33
CA ILE A 8 0.23 -50.33 -0.55
C ILE A 8 1.25 -51.46 -0.70
N ALA A 9 1.07 -52.60 -0.03
CA ALA A 9 1.96 -53.76 -0.21
C ALA A 9 1.29 -54.81 -1.10
N PRO A 10 1.56 -54.85 -2.41
CA PRO A 10 1.12 -55.92 -3.29
C PRO A 10 2.09 -57.12 -3.25
N SER A 11 1.57 -58.30 -3.60
CA SER A 11 2.29 -59.58 -3.65
C SER A 11 2.75 -59.98 -5.07
N SER A 12 3.05 -59.05 -5.98
CA SER A 12 3.69 -59.36 -7.27
C SER A 12 4.48 -58.18 -7.85
N ARG A 13 5.44 -58.47 -8.75
CA ARG A 13 6.35 -57.52 -9.43
C ARG A 13 5.67 -56.72 -10.57
N ASP A 14 4.37 -56.46 -10.48
CA ASP A 14 3.62 -55.85 -11.58
C ASP A 14 3.46 -54.34 -11.40
N VAL A 15 3.45 -53.60 -12.51
CA VAL A 15 3.03 -52.20 -12.54
C VAL A 15 1.52 -52.17 -12.38
N GLU A 16 1.03 -51.58 -11.30
CA GLU A 16 -0.40 -51.48 -11.01
C GLU A 16 -0.86 -50.02 -11.12
N MET A 17 -2.04 -49.81 -11.71
CA MET A 17 -2.69 -48.49 -11.69
C MET A 17 -3.38 -48.28 -10.34
N ILE A 18 -3.06 -47.16 -9.70
CA ILE A 18 -3.60 -46.75 -8.42
C ILE A 18 -4.36 -45.46 -8.64
N ASN A 19 -5.67 -45.51 -8.46
CA ASN A 19 -6.55 -44.36 -8.54
C ASN A 19 -6.71 -43.74 -7.16
N ILE A 20 -6.50 -42.44 -7.05
CA ILE A 20 -6.56 -41.69 -5.80
C ILE A 20 -7.88 -40.93 -5.78
N TYR A 21 -8.68 -41.15 -4.74
CA TYR A 21 -9.99 -40.55 -4.57
C TYR A 21 -10.04 -39.66 -3.33
N ASP A 22 -10.82 -38.58 -3.40
CA ASP A 22 -11.35 -37.86 -2.25
C ASP A 22 -12.85 -38.12 -2.14
N GLY A 23 -13.25 -38.88 -1.12
CA GLY A 23 -14.58 -39.51 -1.11
C GLY A 23 -14.75 -40.39 -2.36
N ASP A 24 -15.65 -39.97 -3.25
CA ASP A 24 -15.92 -40.62 -4.54
C ASP A 24 -15.35 -39.86 -5.75
N ALA A 25 -14.77 -38.67 -5.56
CA ALA A 25 -14.16 -37.89 -6.63
C ALA A 25 -12.75 -38.41 -6.95
N LEU A 26 -12.48 -38.75 -8.22
CA LEU A 26 -11.15 -39.14 -8.67
C LEU A 26 -10.24 -37.91 -8.76
N LEU A 27 -9.19 -37.87 -7.94
CA LEU A 27 -8.16 -36.81 -7.97
C LEU A 27 -7.11 -37.08 -9.04
N GLY A 28 -6.84 -38.35 -9.35
CA GLY A 28 -5.88 -38.74 -10.38
C GLY A 28 -5.41 -40.18 -10.22
N THR A 29 -4.43 -40.54 -11.04
CA THR A 29 -3.90 -41.90 -11.12
C THR A 29 -2.38 -41.88 -10.99
N ALA A 30 -1.84 -42.81 -10.21
CA ALA A 30 -0.41 -43.09 -10.11
C ALA A 30 -0.15 -44.52 -10.60
N THR A 31 1.06 -44.80 -11.05
CA THR A 31 1.53 -46.15 -11.32
C THR A 31 2.44 -46.61 -10.19
N SER A 32 2.23 -47.82 -9.68
CA SER A 32 3.21 -48.46 -8.82
C SER A 32 4.33 -49.04 -9.67
N ASN A 33 5.57 -48.96 -9.18
CA ASN A 33 6.68 -49.72 -9.72
C ASN A 33 7.17 -50.66 -8.62
N GLY A 34 6.54 -51.83 -8.52
CA GLY A 34 6.63 -52.70 -7.34
C GLY A 34 5.79 -52.17 -6.17
N ASN A 35 6.38 -52.05 -4.98
CA ASN A 35 5.64 -51.76 -3.74
C ASN A 35 5.51 -50.26 -3.41
N THR A 36 5.94 -49.38 -4.31
CA THR A 36 5.97 -47.94 -4.05
C THR A 36 5.33 -47.16 -5.18
N TRP A 37 4.54 -46.18 -4.79
CA TRP A 37 3.93 -45.17 -5.63
C TRP A 37 3.91 -43.85 -4.86
N SER A 38 3.74 -42.74 -5.58
CA SER A 38 3.51 -41.43 -4.96
C SER A 38 2.54 -40.63 -5.81
N PHE A 39 1.75 -39.79 -5.16
CA PHE A 39 0.80 -38.90 -5.81
C PHE A 39 0.78 -37.56 -5.07
N THR A 40 0.88 -36.47 -5.82
CA THR A 40 0.76 -35.11 -5.28
C THR A 40 -0.60 -34.55 -5.68
N ALA A 41 -1.52 -34.47 -4.73
CA ALA A 41 -2.80 -33.81 -4.95
C ALA A 41 -2.58 -32.29 -5.16
N GLN A 42 -3.30 -31.70 -6.09
CA GLN A 42 -3.31 -30.26 -6.35
C GLN A 42 -4.75 -29.74 -6.25
N ASN A 43 -4.90 -28.47 -5.86
CA ASN A 43 -6.18 -27.76 -5.86
C ASN A 43 -7.30 -28.44 -5.05
N LEU A 44 -6.96 -29.09 -3.93
CA LEU A 44 -7.97 -29.55 -2.98
C LEU A 44 -8.70 -28.33 -2.38
N PRO A 45 -10.05 -28.28 -2.44
CA PRO A 45 -10.83 -27.23 -1.80
C PRO A 45 -10.56 -27.10 -0.29
N LEU A 46 -11.07 -26.04 0.33
CA LEU A 46 -11.07 -25.94 1.79
C LEU A 46 -12.01 -26.97 2.39
N GLY A 47 -11.60 -27.61 3.49
CA GLY A 47 -12.42 -28.53 4.25
C GLY A 47 -11.73 -29.85 4.59
N LEU A 48 -12.53 -30.78 5.12
CA LEU A 48 -12.09 -32.13 5.43
C LEU A 48 -12.19 -33.00 4.17
N HIS A 49 -11.06 -33.59 3.80
CA HIS A 49 -10.92 -34.57 2.73
C HIS A 49 -10.71 -35.97 3.30
N THR A 50 -11.31 -36.96 2.65
CA THR A 50 -11.16 -38.38 3.02
C THR A 50 -10.56 -39.12 1.84
N ILE A 51 -9.24 -39.25 1.87
CA ILE A 51 -8.46 -39.77 0.75
C ILE A 51 -8.38 -41.29 0.82
N THR A 52 -8.61 -41.95 -0.32
CA THR A 52 -8.36 -43.38 -0.49
C THR A 52 -7.63 -43.68 -1.80
N ALA A 53 -6.70 -44.63 -1.75
CA ALA A 53 -6.07 -45.19 -2.93
C ALA A 53 -6.75 -46.53 -3.28
N ARG A 54 -7.11 -46.71 -4.54
CA ARG A 54 -7.82 -47.90 -5.03
C ARG A 54 -7.08 -48.48 -6.22
N SER A 55 -6.80 -49.77 -6.18
CA SER A 55 -6.31 -50.55 -7.32
C SER A 55 -7.42 -51.45 -7.88
N ALA A 56 -7.10 -52.35 -8.82
CA ALA A 56 -8.10 -53.26 -9.37
C ALA A 56 -8.67 -54.24 -8.32
N THR A 57 -7.90 -54.56 -7.27
CA THR A 57 -8.25 -55.59 -6.30
C THR A 57 -8.23 -55.11 -4.85
N MET A 58 -7.72 -53.91 -4.57
CA MET A 58 -7.50 -53.43 -3.20
C MET A 58 -7.92 -51.97 -3.02
N ARG A 59 -8.27 -51.62 -1.76
CA ARG A 59 -8.53 -50.25 -1.31
C ARG A 59 -7.73 -49.99 -0.03
N SER A 60 -7.12 -48.82 0.08
CA SER A 60 -6.42 -48.39 1.29
C SER A 60 -7.39 -48.10 2.43
N ASN A 61 -6.85 -47.95 3.64
CA ASN A 61 -7.56 -47.23 4.69
C ASN A 61 -7.81 -45.76 4.30
N GLU A 62 -8.76 -45.13 4.98
CA GLU A 62 -9.04 -43.71 4.81
C GLU A 62 -7.95 -42.86 5.47
N TRP A 63 -7.46 -41.87 4.73
CA TRP A 63 -6.63 -40.79 5.28
C TRP A 63 -7.46 -39.52 5.36
N ARG A 64 -7.59 -38.96 6.56
CA ARG A 64 -8.29 -37.69 6.78
C ARG A 64 -7.29 -36.54 6.73
N ILE A 65 -7.51 -35.63 5.79
CA ILE A 65 -6.68 -34.43 5.59
C ILE A 65 -7.61 -33.23 5.68
N THR A 66 -7.30 -32.25 6.53
CA THR A 66 -8.02 -30.97 6.54
C THR A 66 -7.19 -29.95 5.79
N VAL A 67 -7.75 -29.40 4.71
CA VAL A 67 -7.21 -28.22 4.04
C VAL A 67 -7.88 -27.01 4.68
N ALA A 68 -7.12 -26.24 5.42
CA ALA A 68 -7.59 -25.00 6.03
C ALA A 68 -7.15 -23.80 5.20
N GLU A 69 -7.83 -22.67 5.38
CA GLU A 69 -7.30 -21.41 4.88
C GLU A 69 -5.95 -21.17 5.54
N GLU A 70 -5.00 -20.69 4.74
CA GLU A 70 -3.81 -20.11 5.33
C GLU A 70 -4.26 -18.87 6.12
N THR A 71 -3.80 -18.74 7.36
CA THR A 71 -4.01 -17.51 8.15
C THR A 71 -2.66 -16.87 8.39
N MET A 72 -2.55 -15.57 8.12
CA MET A 72 -1.37 -14.78 8.49
C MET A 72 -1.72 -13.83 9.63
N ASN A 73 -0.84 -13.76 10.62
CA ASN A 73 -0.91 -12.74 11.66
C ASN A 73 -0.18 -11.47 11.18
N LEU A 74 -0.92 -10.58 10.51
CA LEU A 74 -0.36 -9.36 9.94
C LEU A 74 -0.61 -8.17 10.88
N LEU A 75 0.42 -7.79 11.63
CA LEU A 75 0.41 -6.62 12.52
C LEU A 75 0.34 -5.32 11.71
N ALA A 76 -0.06 -4.22 12.35
CA ALA A 76 -0.10 -2.91 11.70
C ALA A 76 1.30 -2.45 11.27
N PRO A 77 1.43 -1.70 10.16
CA PRO A 77 2.71 -1.09 9.80
C PRO A 77 3.13 -0.02 10.81
N HIS A 78 4.38 0.43 10.68
CA HIS A 78 4.94 1.55 11.44
C HIS A 78 5.52 2.61 10.52
N VAL A 79 5.46 3.89 10.88
CA VAL A 79 6.10 4.98 10.14
C VAL A 79 7.41 5.33 10.83
N ARG A 80 8.52 5.17 10.12
CA ARG A 80 9.86 5.36 10.68
C ARG A 80 10.10 6.75 11.27
N GLU A 81 9.51 7.77 10.65
CA GLU A 81 9.62 9.17 11.06
C GLU A 81 8.61 9.58 12.14
N ALA A 82 7.71 8.67 12.56
CA ALA A 82 6.68 8.93 13.56
C ALA A 82 7.06 8.40 14.94
N SER A 83 6.37 8.91 15.96
CA SER A 83 6.48 8.45 17.35
C SER A 83 5.26 7.62 17.74
N GLN A 84 5.49 6.51 18.43
CA GLN A 84 4.42 5.65 18.92
C GLN A 84 3.61 6.36 20.02
N VAL A 85 2.27 6.30 19.89
CA VAL A 85 1.32 6.84 20.89
C VAL A 85 0.76 5.72 21.75
N GLY A 86 0.50 4.56 21.15
CA GLY A 86 0.00 3.36 21.83
C GLY A 86 -0.89 2.52 20.92
N GLY A 87 -0.87 1.19 21.11
CA GLY A 87 -1.56 0.27 20.20
C GLY A 87 -1.09 0.47 18.75
N ASN A 88 -2.04 0.46 17.81
CA ASN A 88 -1.79 0.74 16.39
C ASN A 88 -1.96 2.23 16.08
N SER A 89 -1.38 3.11 16.91
CA SER A 89 -1.45 4.56 16.73
C SER A 89 -0.09 5.22 16.86
N GLU A 90 0.20 6.11 15.91
CA GLU A 90 1.42 6.90 15.82
C GLU A 90 1.10 8.38 15.57
N ARG A 91 2.09 9.23 15.87
CA ARG A 91 2.03 10.68 15.69
C ARG A 91 3.25 11.14 14.91
N LEU A 92 3.03 11.90 13.86
CA LEU A 92 4.06 12.45 12.99
C LEU A 92 4.03 13.98 13.08
N ASP A 93 5.11 14.58 13.56
CA ASP A 93 5.31 16.03 13.46
C ASP A 93 5.89 16.35 12.08
N TYR A 94 5.08 16.97 11.22
CA TYR A 94 5.48 17.31 9.86
C TYR A 94 6.72 18.23 9.82
N TYR A 95 6.96 19.07 10.82
CA TYR A 95 8.14 19.95 10.81
C TYR A 95 9.47 19.20 11.01
N GLN A 96 9.44 17.93 11.42
CA GLN A 96 10.61 17.06 11.48
C GLN A 96 10.82 16.25 10.19
N VAL A 97 9.87 16.33 9.25
CA VAL A 97 9.91 15.59 7.98
C VAL A 97 10.71 16.38 6.96
N ASN A 98 11.90 15.87 6.62
CA ASN A 98 12.80 16.52 5.65
C ASN A 98 12.56 16.08 4.20
N ASP A 99 11.98 14.89 4.00
CA ASP A 99 11.65 14.35 2.69
C ASP A 99 10.46 13.37 2.78
N ASP A 100 10.36 12.38 1.91
CA ASP A 100 9.34 11.34 2.01
C ASP A 100 9.43 10.56 3.34
N ILE A 101 8.28 10.16 3.87
CA ILE A 101 8.22 9.28 5.04
C ILE A 101 8.24 7.83 4.60
N HIS A 102 8.55 6.93 5.52
CA HIS A 102 8.81 5.54 5.20
C HIS A 102 7.96 4.61 6.07
N CYS A 103 7.04 3.92 5.41
CA CYS A 103 6.24 2.87 6.02
C CYS A 103 7.08 1.58 6.10
N ILE A 104 7.21 1.07 7.31
CA ILE A 104 7.89 -0.18 7.66
C ILE A 104 6.84 -1.26 7.86
N VAL A 105 6.96 -2.33 7.08
CA VAL A 105 6.17 -3.54 7.24
C VAL A 105 6.88 -4.43 8.29
N PRO A 106 6.22 -4.77 9.42
CA PRO A 106 6.80 -5.66 10.41
C PRO A 106 7.11 -7.04 9.82
N ASP A 107 8.09 -7.73 10.37
CA ASP A 107 8.30 -9.13 10.00
C ASP A 107 7.09 -9.96 10.43
N TYR A 108 6.36 -10.44 9.43
CA TYR A 108 5.19 -11.30 9.60
C TYR A 108 5.54 -12.78 9.41
N THR A 109 6.81 -13.17 9.56
CA THR A 109 7.41 -14.44 9.11
C THR A 109 7.45 -14.54 7.59
N MET A 110 7.93 -13.46 6.96
CA MET A 110 7.91 -13.29 5.51
C MET A 110 8.67 -14.39 4.77
N LYS A 111 8.13 -14.84 3.62
CA LYS A 111 8.78 -15.84 2.75
C LYS A 111 9.29 -15.18 1.48
N SER A 112 10.44 -15.63 1.01
CA SER A 112 10.95 -15.20 -0.29
C SER A 112 9.92 -15.45 -1.38
N GLY A 113 9.65 -14.44 -2.20
CA GLY A 113 8.63 -14.46 -3.23
C GLY A 113 7.27 -13.89 -2.80
N ASP A 114 7.00 -13.68 -1.51
CA ASP A 114 5.79 -12.95 -1.09
C ASP A 114 5.77 -11.56 -1.75
N THR A 115 4.60 -11.11 -2.18
CA THR A 115 4.39 -9.79 -2.76
C THR A 115 3.64 -8.91 -1.78
N VAL A 116 4.19 -7.73 -1.48
CA VAL A 116 3.67 -6.80 -0.48
C VAL A 116 3.36 -5.45 -1.09
N LYS A 117 2.20 -4.88 -0.73
CA LYS A 117 1.78 -3.53 -1.10
C LYS A 117 1.36 -2.76 0.14
N VAL A 118 1.82 -1.52 0.26
CA VAL A 118 1.39 -0.58 1.31
C VAL A 118 0.29 0.33 0.76
N TYR A 119 -0.69 0.63 1.59
CA TYR A 119 -1.80 1.52 1.30
C TYR A 119 -1.80 2.68 2.28
N TRP A 120 -1.85 3.90 1.74
CA TRP A 120 -2.11 5.14 2.47
C TRP A 120 -3.54 5.58 2.19
N VAL A 121 -4.37 5.61 3.23
CA VAL A 121 -5.72 6.15 3.20
C VAL A 121 -5.67 7.56 3.78
N GLY A 122 -5.48 8.52 2.89
CA GLY A 122 -5.45 9.95 3.23
C GLY A 122 -6.86 10.54 3.32
N ARG A 123 -6.92 11.86 3.38
CA ARG A 123 -8.17 12.61 3.58
C ARG A 123 -9.20 12.38 2.47
N ASN A 124 -8.77 12.44 1.21
CA ASN A 124 -9.64 12.31 0.02
C ASN A 124 -9.05 11.39 -1.05
N ILE A 125 -8.07 10.57 -0.70
CA ILE A 125 -7.40 9.69 -1.64
C ILE A 125 -6.91 8.42 -0.94
N THR A 126 -6.94 7.31 -1.67
CA THR A 126 -6.23 6.10 -1.28
C THR A 126 -5.13 5.84 -2.29
N ILE A 127 -3.90 5.72 -1.80
CA ILE A 127 -2.72 5.49 -2.62
C ILE A 127 -2.17 4.12 -2.27
N ALA A 128 -1.89 3.32 -3.29
CA ALA A 128 -1.20 2.06 -3.15
C ALA A 128 0.22 2.20 -3.67
N SER A 129 1.18 1.63 -2.95
CA SER A 129 2.56 1.52 -3.44
C SER A 129 2.61 0.59 -4.67
N SER A 130 3.70 0.71 -5.43
CA SER A 130 4.13 -0.39 -6.28
C SER A 130 4.35 -1.66 -5.42
N PRO A 131 4.03 -2.85 -5.93
CA PRO A 131 4.31 -4.08 -5.21
C PRO A 131 5.82 -4.30 -5.05
N GLN A 132 6.25 -4.69 -3.86
CA GLN A 132 7.60 -5.22 -3.63
C GLN A 132 7.54 -6.74 -3.43
N THR A 133 8.51 -7.45 -4.00
CA THR A 133 8.68 -8.89 -3.77
C THR A 133 9.72 -9.09 -2.66
N VAL A 134 9.40 -9.91 -1.66
CA VAL A 134 10.30 -10.30 -0.58
C VAL A 134 11.52 -11.03 -1.15
N ALA A 135 12.71 -10.53 -0.85
CA ALA A 135 13.97 -11.03 -1.42
C ALA A 135 14.39 -12.41 -0.87
N ASN A 136 15.56 -12.91 -1.30
CA ASN A 136 16.23 -14.08 -0.73
C ASN A 136 17.65 -13.68 -0.30
N PRO A 137 17.99 -13.65 1.00
CA PRO A 137 17.17 -14.01 2.17
C PRO A 137 15.97 -13.07 2.38
N PRO A 138 14.91 -13.53 3.09
CA PRO A 138 13.67 -12.77 3.25
C PRO A 138 13.91 -11.39 3.86
N SER A 139 13.60 -10.35 3.08
CA SER A 139 13.70 -8.95 3.48
C SER A 139 12.83 -8.08 2.58
N LEU A 140 12.39 -6.93 3.12
CA LEU A 140 11.66 -5.87 2.42
C LEU A 140 12.35 -4.53 2.65
N GLN A 141 12.26 -3.66 1.66
CA GLN A 141 12.71 -2.28 1.81
C GLN A 141 11.57 -1.43 2.40
N PRO A 142 11.87 -0.38 3.16
CA PRO A 142 10.88 0.61 3.55
C PRO A 142 10.09 1.13 2.34
N PHE A 143 8.78 1.30 2.50
CA PHE A 143 7.92 1.83 1.44
C PHE A 143 7.85 3.35 1.56
N PRO A 144 8.35 4.12 0.58
CA PRO A 144 8.25 5.57 0.62
C PRO A 144 6.80 6.02 0.42
N ILE A 145 6.41 7.05 1.18
CA ILE A 145 5.16 7.77 1.03
C ILE A 145 5.52 9.23 0.83
N SER A 146 5.01 9.80 -0.26
CA SER A 146 5.37 11.14 -0.65
C SER A 146 5.07 12.15 0.45
N LYS A 147 6.01 13.06 0.74
CA LYS A 147 5.79 14.16 1.68
C LYS A 147 4.59 15.03 1.32
N TYR A 148 4.20 15.09 0.05
CA TYR A 148 3.01 15.83 -0.37
C TYR A 148 1.71 15.22 0.15
N GLU A 149 1.66 13.90 0.27
CA GLU A 149 0.53 13.20 0.86
C GLU A 149 0.45 13.42 2.37
N VAL A 150 1.62 13.59 3.01
CA VAL A 150 1.71 14.01 4.41
C VAL A 150 1.23 15.45 4.56
N ILE A 151 1.64 16.37 3.68
CA ILE A 151 1.18 17.77 3.67
C ILE A 151 -0.36 17.85 3.59
N ASP A 152 -1.00 17.07 2.71
CA ASP A 152 -2.47 17.04 2.56
C ASP A 152 -3.21 16.60 3.83
N ALA A 153 -2.49 15.91 4.71
CA ALA A 153 -3.01 15.30 5.93
C ALA A 153 -2.71 16.09 7.20
N ILE A 154 -1.93 17.19 7.14
CA ILE A 154 -1.63 18.01 8.33
C ILE A 154 -2.92 18.42 9.05
N GLY A 155 -2.99 18.13 10.35
CA GLY A 155 -4.16 18.38 11.19
C GLY A 155 -5.22 17.28 11.14
N HIS A 156 -4.96 16.16 10.46
CA HIS A 156 -5.88 15.04 10.31
C HIS A 156 -5.23 13.70 10.66
N ASN A 157 -6.09 12.70 10.91
CA ASN A 157 -5.66 11.31 11.03
C ASN A 157 -5.80 10.63 9.67
N VAL A 158 -4.79 9.83 9.32
CA VAL A 158 -4.78 8.95 8.15
C VAL A 158 -4.64 7.51 8.61
N SER A 159 -4.90 6.57 7.70
CA SER A 159 -4.70 5.16 7.97
C SER A 159 -3.70 4.52 7.02
N LEU A 160 -2.83 3.66 7.55
CA LEU A 160 -1.92 2.84 6.77
C LEU A 160 -2.20 1.36 7.02
N TYR A 161 -2.15 0.57 5.98
CA TYR A 161 -2.17 -0.89 6.07
C TYR A 161 -1.38 -1.48 4.91
N TYR A 162 -1.10 -2.78 4.95
CA TYR A 162 -0.47 -3.47 3.83
C TYR A 162 -1.21 -4.77 3.51
N THR A 163 -0.97 -5.25 2.30
CA THR A 163 -1.44 -6.57 1.85
C THR A 163 -0.26 -7.47 1.51
N VAL A 164 -0.42 -8.77 1.72
CA VAL A 164 0.55 -9.82 1.38
C VAL A 164 -0.13 -10.84 0.47
N GLU A 165 0.53 -11.20 -0.62
CA GLU A 165 0.15 -12.29 -1.53
C GLU A 165 1.31 -13.28 -1.64
N ARG A 166 1.05 -14.57 -1.44
CA ARG A 166 2.08 -15.62 -1.60
C ARG A 166 2.12 -16.11 -3.04
N PRO A 167 3.29 -16.51 -3.58
CA PRO A 167 3.45 -16.93 -4.99
C PRO A 167 2.47 -18.01 -5.50
N ALA A 168 1.99 -18.89 -4.61
CA ALA A 168 1.11 -20.01 -4.96
C ALA A 168 -0.33 -19.83 -4.48
N SER A 169 -0.67 -18.65 -3.96
CA SER A 169 -2.00 -18.35 -3.42
C SER A 169 -2.68 -17.28 -4.26
N THR A 170 -4.00 -17.41 -4.43
CA THR A 170 -4.87 -16.34 -4.94
C THR A 170 -5.47 -15.48 -3.83
N GLN A 171 -5.17 -15.82 -2.56
CA GLN A 171 -5.64 -15.09 -1.39
C GLN A 171 -4.75 -13.90 -1.10
N THR A 172 -5.36 -12.74 -0.98
CA THR A 172 -4.73 -11.50 -0.50
C THR A 172 -4.98 -11.37 1.00
N PHE A 173 -3.92 -11.37 1.79
CA PHE A 173 -3.97 -11.15 3.23
C PHE A 173 -3.85 -9.67 3.53
N THR A 174 -4.65 -9.15 4.46
CA THR A 174 -4.63 -7.73 4.82
C THR A 174 -4.19 -7.56 6.28
N SER A 175 -3.33 -6.58 6.54
CA SER A 175 -2.86 -6.26 7.88
C SER A 175 -3.90 -5.56 8.74
N LEU A 176 -3.64 -5.49 10.04
CA LEU A 176 -4.24 -4.46 10.88
C LEU A 176 -3.86 -3.06 10.34
N SER A 177 -4.72 -2.08 10.62
CA SER A 177 -4.49 -0.69 10.25
C SER A 177 -3.74 0.07 11.33
N LEU A 178 -2.74 0.84 10.93
CA LEU A 178 -2.12 1.91 11.70
C LEU A 178 -2.98 3.17 11.55
N ALA A 179 -3.27 3.86 12.66
CA ALA A 179 -3.78 5.22 12.67
C ALA A 179 -2.61 6.19 12.87
N LEU A 180 -2.37 7.07 11.91
CA LEU A 180 -1.31 8.07 11.98
C LEU A 180 -1.92 9.46 12.13
N ALA A 181 -1.68 10.11 13.25
CA ALA A 181 -2.00 11.53 13.44
C ALA A 181 -0.88 12.38 12.81
N VAL A 182 -1.21 13.15 11.78
CA VAL A 182 -0.25 14.06 11.13
C VAL A 182 -0.44 15.45 11.70
N GLU A 183 0.60 15.97 12.32
CA GLU A 183 0.57 17.23 13.01
C GLU A 183 1.47 18.27 12.37
N GLY A 184 1.20 19.53 12.67
CA GLY A 184 1.96 20.65 12.18
C GLY A 184 1.36 21.95 12.71
N HIS A 185 0.92 22.81 11.80
CA HIS A 185 0.24 24.04 12.17
C HIS A 185 -1.14 23.80 12.81
N SER A 186 -1.63 24.80 13.53
CA SER A 186 -2.79 24.69 14.42
C SER A 186 -4.13 25.00 13.75
N PHE A 187 -4.13 25.40 12.48
CA PHE A 187 -5.34 25.72 11.73
C PHE A 187 -5.20 25.35 10.27
N GLN A 188 -6.28 24.91 9.64
CA GLN A 188 -6.25 24.51 8.24
C GLN A 188 -5.90 25.70 7.33
N VAL A 189 -4.89 25.50 6.49
CA VAL A 189 -4.62 26.38 5.35
C VAL A 189 -5.34 25.82 4.12
N ASP A 190 -6.20 26.64 3.52
CA ASP A 190 -7.02 26.21 2.39
C ASP A 190 -6.17 26.04 1.13
N ALA A 191 -6.49 25.02 0.35
CA ALA A 191 -5.82 24.78 -0.93
C ALA A 191 -5.97 25.99 -1.87
N PRO A 192 -4.98 26.28 -2.73
CA PRO A 192 -5.18 27.29 -3.76
C PRO A 192 -6.33 26.89 -4.68
N THR A 193 -6.93 27.88 -5.34
CA THR A 193 -7.89 27.65 -6.42
C THR A 193 -7.20 27.81 -7.76
N ILE A 194 -7.68 27.12 -8.80
CA ILE A 194 -7.21 27.28 -10.18
C ILE A 194 -8.33 27.84 -11.04
N ASN A 195 -8.00 28.78 -11.95
CA ASN A 195 -8.98 29.32 -12.89
C ASN A 195 -9.38 28.29 -13.97
N SER A 196 -10.46 28.55 -14.71
CA SER A 196 -10.93 27.67 -15.78
C SER A 196 -9.93 27.49 -16.94
N GLY A 197 -8.96 28.41 -17.10
CA GLY A 197 -7.89 28.29 -18.08
C GLY A 197 -6.75 27.34 -17.66
N HIS A 198 -6.78 26.87 -16.40
CA HIS A 198 -5.72 26.08 -15.78
C HIS A 198 -4.32 26.68 -15.91
N ASP A 199 -4.22 28.01 -15.82
CA ASP A 199 -2.96 28.75 -16.01
C ASP A 199 -2.68 29.79 -14.92
N ASN A 200 -3.59 29.95 -13.95
CA ASN A 200 -3.42 30.87 -12.84
C ASN A 200 -3.99 30.29 -11.54
N LEU A 201 -3.12 30.14 -10.55
CA LEU A 201 -3.49 29.81 -9.18
C LEU A 201 -3.85 31.07 -8.40
N ARG A 202 -4.79 30.93 -7.46
CA ARG A 202 -5.13 31.97 -6.48
C ARG A 202 -5.07 31.41 -5.08
N VAL A 203 -4.26 32.05 -4.23
CA VAL A 203 -4.25 31.82 -2.79
C VAL A 203 -5.18 32.83 -2.15
N GLN A 204 -6.24 32.36 -1.51
CA GLN A 204 -7.24 33.22 -0.87
C GLN A 204 -6.76 33.67 0.51
N ARG A 205 -7.11 34.89 0.91
CA ARG A 205 -6.86 35.36 2.27
C ARG A 205 -7.82 34.66 3.23
N GLN A 206 -7.29 34.00 4.26
CA GLN A 206 -8.05 33.45 5.37
C GLN A 206 -8.07 34.41 6.57
N THR A 207 -8.99 34.21 7.51
CA THR A 207 -9.16 35.10 8.68
C THR A 207 -7.95 35.10 9.62
N GLN A 208 -7.12 34.05 9.55
CA GLN A 208 -5.87 33.91 10.30
C GLN A 208 -4.71 34.68 9.67
N PHE A 209 -4.85 35.15 8.43
CA PHE A 209 -3.81 35.91 7.72
C PHE A 209 -3.97 37.40 7.96
N ASN A 210 -2.84 38.12 7.90
CA ASN A 210 -2.78 39.57 8.07
C ASN A 210 -2.13 40.22 6.84
N ASN A 211 -2.02 41.55 6.86
CA ASN A 211 -1.52 42.32 5.73
C ASN A 211 -0.04 42.04 5.38
N ASN A 212 0.74 41.53 6.33
CA ASN A 212 2.13 41.16 6.15
C ASN A 212 2.30 39.68 5.79
N SER A 213 1.23 38.89 5.82
CA SER A 213 1.31 37.48 5.45
C SER A 213 1.76 37.34 4.01
N THR A 214 2.62 36.37 3.75
CA THR A 214 3.14 36.07 2.41
C THR A 214 2.72 34.67 1.99
N ALA A 215 2.60 34.45 0.68
CA ALA A 215 2.30 33.13 0.15
C ALA A 215 3.18 32.78 -1.05
N GLY A 216 3.53 31.50 -1.21
CA GLY A 216 4.10 30.93 -2.42
C GLY A 216 3.25 29.76 -2.91
N VAL A 217 3.48 29.27 -4.12
CA VAL A 217 2.75 28.13 -4.68
C VAL A 217 3.69 27.08 -5.25
N ARG A 218 3.22 25.84 -5.29
CA ARG A 218 3.87 24.74 -5.98
C ARG A 218 2.86 23.98 -6.83
N ALA A 219 3.33 23.54 -8.00
CA ALA A 219 2.66 22.67 -8.93
C ALA A 219 3.49 21.38 -9.09
N ILE A 220 2.82 20.24 -9.04
CA ILE A 220 3.42 18.92 -9.19
C ILE A 220 2.67 18.21 -10.31
N GLY A 221 3.37 18.01 -11.42
CA GLY A 221 2.86 17.42 -12.64
C GLY A 221 3.01 15.90 -12.67
N ALA A 222 2.67 15.31 -13.81
CA ALA A 222 2.83 13.87 -14.02
C ALA A 222 4.30 13.45 -13.90
N GLY A 223 4.56 12.33 -13.22
CA GLY A 223 5.92 11.83 -13.01
C GLY A 223 6.78 12.69 -12.07
N GLY A 224 6.17 13.60 -11.30
CA GLY A 224 6.89 14.47 -10.37
C GLY A 224 7.56 15.68 -11.03
N ASP A 225 7.07 16.14 -12.19
CA ASP A 225 7.55 17.39 -12.81
C ASP A 225 7.09 18.58 -11.96
N GLU A 226 8.00 19.13 -11.17
CA GLU A 226 7.69 20.20 -10.22
C GLU A 226 7.97 21.59 -10.80
N TRP A 227 7.14 22.54 -10.38
CA TRP A 227 7.38 23.96 -10.50
C TRP A 227 6.94 24.66 -9.21
N SER A 228 7.70 25.65 -8.76
CA SER A 228 7.28 26.53 -7.66
C SER A 228 7.54 27.98 -8.00
N GLU A 229 6.71 28.85 -7.43
CA GLU A 229 6.99 30.28 -7.35
C GLU A 229 7.43 30.59 -5.92
N ASP A 230 8.75 30.74 -5.75
CA ASP A 230 9.37 30.97 -4.45
C ASP A 230 9.33 32.45 -4.04
N ILE A 231 8.96 33.34 -4.97
CA ILE A 231 8.62 34.73 -4.62
C ILE A 231 7.36 34.68 -3.75
N THR A 232 7.48 35.17 -2.52
CA THR A 232 6.39 35.18 -1.54
C THR A 232 5.81 36.59 -1.40
N PRO A 233 4.95 37.06 -2.34
CA PRO A 233 4.34 38.37 -2.23
C PRO A 233 3.52 38.51 -0.95
N VAL A 234 3.49 39.73 -0.40
CA VAL A 234 2.66 40.08 0.75
C VAL A 234 1.20 40.26 0.32
N PHE A 235 0.27 39.83 1.15
CA PHE A 235 -1.16 40.00 0.93
C PHE A 235 -1.60 41.47 0.91
N GLY A 236 -0.93 42.39 1.62
CA GLY A 236 -1.32 43.80 1.66
C GLY A 236 -2.76 43.96 2.15
N ASN A 237 -3.65 44.59 1.38
CA ASN A 237 -5.10 44.58 1.64
C ASN A 237 -5.88 43.67 0.67
N ASP A 238 -5.17 42.94 -0.20
CA ASP A 238 -5.78 42.14 -1.25
C ASP A 238 -6.46 40.88 -0.68
N PRO A 239 -7.65 40.52 -1.18
CA PRO A 239 -8.37 39.33 -0.74
C PRO A 239 -7.73 38.03 -1.24
N TYR A 240 -6.84 38.09 -2.24
CA TYR A 240 -6.11 36.95 -2.76
C TYR A 240 -4.81 37.39 -3.45
N LEU A 241 -3.89 36.43 -3.61
CA LEU A 241 -2.68 36.58 -4.41
C LEU A 241 -2.77 35.70 -5.67
N ASN A 242 -2.34 36.24 -6.81
CA ASN A 242 -2.31 35.52 -8.09
C ASN A 242 -0.92 34.98 -8.37
N PHE A 243 -0.88 33.74 -8.87
CA PHE A 243 0.34 33.08 -9.31
C PHE A 243 0.09 32.48 -10.69
N LYS A 244 0.66 33.10 -11.72
CA LYS A 244 0.58 32.58 -13.08
C LYS A 244 1.52 31.39 -13.21
N LEU A 245 1.01 30.27 -13.70
CA LEU A 245 1.81 29.07 -13.92
C LEU A 245 2.82 29.31 -15.04
N ASP A 246 4.01 28.73 -14.88
CA ASP A 246 5.05 28.80 -15.91
C ASP A 246 4.57 28.17 -17.24
N PRO A 247 4.67 28.89 -18.37
CA PRO A 247 4.22 28.38 -19.67
C PRO A 247 4.93 27.09 -20.12
N ALA A 248 6.21 26.89 -19.76
CA ALA A 248 6.94 25.70 -20.17
C ALA A 248 6.49 24.48 -19.34
N TRP A 249 6.25 24.65 -18.04
CA TRP A 249 5.65 23.62 -17.20
C TRP A 249 4.24 23.27 -17.67
N LEU A 250 3.42 24.27 -18.00
CA LEU A 250 2.08 24.07 -18.58
C LEU A 250 2.14 23.25 -19.87
N ALA A 251 3.07 23.56 -20.78
CA ALA A 251 3.19 22.84 -22.03
C ALA A 251 3.48 21.33 -21.83
N ARG A 252 4.21 20.96 -20.77
CA ARG A 252 4.52 19.56 -20.44
C ARG A 252 3.39 18.83 -19.70
N ASN A 253 2.57 19.56 -18.94
CA ASN A 253 1.56 18.99 -18.03
C ASN A 253 0.11 19.24 -18.44
N ARG A 254 -0.15 20.02 -19.50
CA ARG A 254 -1.50 20.29 -19.99
C ARG A 254 -2.25 18.99 -20.34
N GLY A 255 -3.49 18.88 -19.84
CA GLY A 255 -4.36 17.71 -20.01
C GLY A 255 -4.01 16.51 -19.11
N LYS A 256 -2.95 16.60 -18.30
CA LYS A 256 -2.53 15.55 -17.35
C LYS A 256 -3.02 15.88 -15.95
N PRO A 257 -3.16 14.89 -15.05
CA PRO A 257 -3.43 15.17 -13.66
C PRO A 257 -2.27 15.99 -13.06
N ALA A 258 -2.62 16.93 -12.19
CA ALA A 258 -1.67 17.77 -11.48
C ALA A 258 -2.16 18.05 -10.07
N VAL A 259 -1.20 18.28 -9.18
CA VAL A 259 -1.43 18.62 -7.78
C VAL A 259 -0.84 19.98 -7.50
N PHE A 260 -1.54 20.79 -6.72
CA PHE A 260 -1.09 22.12 -6.33
C PHE A 260 -1.25 22.33 -4.84
N ASN A 261 -0.34 23.08 -4.24
CA ASN A 261 -0.49 23.59 -2.89
C ASN A 261 0.10 24.99 -2.77
N CYS A 262 -0.13 25.63 -1.62
CA CYS A 262 0.54 26.85 -1.26
C CYS A 262 1.28 26.72 0.07
N SER A 263 2.30 27.54 0.21
CA SER A 263 2.98 27.81 1.47
C SER A 263 2.62 29.22 1.92
N VAL A 264 2.40 29.41 3.21
CA VAL A 264 2.07 30.72 3.80
C VAL A 264 2.99 30.98 4.99
N ARG A 265 3.42 32.23 5.14
CA ARG A 265 3.92 32.75 6.41
C ARG A 265 2.98 33.82 6.91
N VAL A 266 2.57 33.75 8.18
CA VAL A 266 1.68 34.77 8.75
C VAL A 266 2.44 36.07 8.93
N ASN A 267 3.70 35.98 9.36
CA ASN A 267 4.67 37.06 9.33
C ASN A 267 5.90 36.61 8.52
N PRO A 268 6.53 37.49 7.73
CA PRO A 268 7.66 37.10 6.87
C PRO A 268 8.83 36.41 7.61
N GLY A 269 9.03 36.75 8.90
CA GLY A 269 10.06 36.18 9.77
C GLY A 269 9.69 34.88 10.47
N ASP A 270 8.49 34.34 10.29
CA ASP A 270 8.09 33.08 10.94
C ASP A 270 9.03 31.94 10.51
N PRO A 271 9.45 31.07 11.47
CA PRO A 271 10.45 30.04 11.19
C PRO A 271 9.94 28.94 10.27
N HIS A 272 8.62 28.70 10.27
CA HIS A 272 8.00 27.62 9.53
C HIS A 272 7.00 28.16 8.51
N TYR A 273 6.97 27.52 7.35
CA TYR A 273 5.88 27.68 6.40
C TYR A 273 4.67 26.86 6.86
N LEU A 274 3.48 27.45 6.75
CA LEU A 274 2.21 26.76 6.86
C LEU A 274 1.86 26.24 5.46
N PHE A 275 1.62 24.94 5.32
CA PHE A 275 1.28 24.36 4.02
C PHE A 275 -0.23 24.11 3.92
N SER A 276 -0.79 24.43 2.76
CA SER A 276 -2.17 24.08 2.46
C SER A 276 -2.35 22.58 2.26
N GLN A 277 -3.60 22.15 2.40
CA GLN A 277 -4.07 20.93 1.76
C GLN A 277 -3.81 20.95 0.25
N LEU A 278 -3.84 19.78 -0.39
CA LEU A 278 -3.59 19.65 -1.82
C LEU A 278 -4.86 19.94 -2.64
N LEU A 279 -4.74 20.81 -3.63
CA LEU A 279 -5.67 20.89 -4.75
C LEU A 279 -5.27 19.81 -5.78
N ARG A 280 -6.17 18.86 -6.05
CA ARG A 280 -5.96 17.84 -7.08
C ARG A 280 -6.81 18.14 -8.29
N VAL A 281 -6.17 18.32 -9.44
CA VAL A 281 -6.82 18.54 -10.73
C VAL A 281 -6.67 17.26 -11.55
N PRO A 282 -7.77 16.58 -11.93
CA PRO A 282 -7.69 15.38 -12.76
C PRO A 282 -7.27 15.75 -14.20
N SER A 283 -6.96 14.74 -15.00
CA SER A 283 -6.82 14.92 -16.45
C SER A 283 -8.12 15.45 -17.05
N VAL A 284 -8.03 16.40 -17.98
CA VAL A 284 -9.15 17.05 -18.67
C VAL A 284 -8.87 17.13 -20.16
#